data_AF-A0A1Y2HCW6-F1
#
_entry.id   AF-A0A1Y2HCW6-F1
#
_cell.length_a   1.000
_cell.length_b   1.000
_cell.length_c   1.000
_cell.angle_alpha   90.00
_cell.angle_beta   90.00
_cell.angle_gamma   90.00
#
_symmetry.space_group_name_H-M   'P 1'
#
loop_
_entity.id
_entity.type
_entity.pdbx_description
1 polymer ?
#
loop_
_entity_poly.entity_id
_entity_poly.type
_entity_poly.pdbx_seq_one_letter_code
_entity_poly.pdbx_strand_id
1 'polypeptide(L)'
;MVAVKGRNRGSYIRGRSVHNQRIERLWRDVNLQVGMAWASVLRGLEREGYLNVDNRIHIAALHWVVLPALNRSLAHKVQAWNHHPLSSQSNRTPLDLFISDRVSAADEDLNFVDAALFGIEDADTAVEDSPNHVEVCLNVSAEEEALLNRVLMEHIGRDYLNDSSDPFAVNSIIRAVTVATAFIPY
;
A
#
# COMPACT_ATOMS: atom_id res chain seq x y z
N MET A 1 -6.06 -18.75 28.42
CA MET A 1 -5.22 -19.36 27.37
C MET A 1 -4.28 -20.44 27.91
N VAL A 2 -3.34 -20.16 28.82
CA VAL A 2 -2.48 -21.21 29.47
C VAL A 2 -3.28 -22.20 30.32
N ALA A 3 -4.29 -21.72 31.06
CA ALA A 3 -5.18 -22.56 31.85
C ALA A 3 -6.05 -23.51 31.01
N VAL A 4 -6.24 -23.22 29.71
CA VAL A 4 -7.09 -24.00 28.81
C VAL A 4 -6.25 -24.95 27.94
N LYS A 5 -5.05 -24.53 27.50
CA LYS A 5 -4.19 -25.30 26.57
C LYS A 5 -2.97 -25.98 27.21
N GLY A 6 -2.63 -25.66 28.46
CA GLY A 6 -1.48 -26.23 29.20
C GLY A 6 -0.19 -25.41 29.08
N ARG A 7 0.75 -25.56 30.05
CA ARG A 7 2.09 -24.92 30.03
C ARG A 7 3.02 -25.64 29.04
N ASN A 8 3.99 -24.92 28.46
CA ASN A 8 5.05 -25.41 27.54
C ASN A 8 4.59 -25.93 26.16
N ARG A 9 3.46 -25.46 25.63
CA ARG A 9 3.03 -25.76 24.25
C ARG A 9 3.34 -24.67 23.21
N GLY A 10 4.17 -23.67 23.56
CA GLY A 10 4.39 -22.53 22.67
C GLY A 10 3.14 -21.67 22.42
N SER A 11 2.10 -21.81 23.25
CA SER A 11 0.78 -21.19 23.06
C SER A 11 0.74 -19.66 23.17
N TYR A 12 1.88 -19.03 23.44
CA TYR A 12 2.08 -17.59 23.44
C TYR A 12 3.60 -17.30 23.47
N ILE A 13 4.06 -16.41 22.59
CA ILE A 13 5.46 -15.95 22.55
C ILE A 13 5.63 -14.89 23.66
N ARG A 14 6.32 -15.24 24.74
CA ARG A 14 6.60 -14.33 25.87
C ARG A 14 8.05 -13.84 25.81
N GLY A 15 8.24 -12.52 25.75
CA GLY A 15 9.56 -11.87 25.80
C GLY A 15 9.42 -10.36 25.57
N ARG A 16 10.46 -9.57 25.83
CA ARG A 16 10.50 -8.17 25.39
C ARG A 16 10.38 -8.15 23.85
N SER A 17 9.56 -7.26 23.29
CA SER A 17 9.37 -7.08 21.83
C SER A 17 10.60 -6.48 21.13
N VAL A 18 11.81 -6.74 21.65
CA VAL A 18 13.08 -6.33 21.06
C VAL A 18 13.42 -7.12 19.80
N HIS A 19 12.69 -8.19 19.50
CA HIS A 19 12.88 -8.98 18.27
C HIS A 19 12.09 -8.41 17.08
N ASN A 20 11.16 -7.48 17.31
CA ASN A 20 10.36 -6.84 16.26
C ASN A 20 11.07 -5.66 15.56
N GLN A 21 12.34 -5.40 15.91
CA GLN A 21 13.10 -4.23 15.42
C GLN A 21 13.16 -4.13 13.89
N ARG A 22 13.20 -5.26 13.19
CA ARG A 22 13.25 -5.27 11.71
C ARG A 22 11.92 -4.83 11.10
N ILE A 23 10.80 -5.30 11.65
CA ILE A 23 9.45 -4.90 11.23
C ILE A 23 9.22 -3.43 11.59
N GLU A 24 9.63 -2.99 12.78
CA GLU A 24 9.55 -1.57 13.17
C GLU A 24 10.39 -0.65 12.27
N ARG A 25 11.59 -1.08 11.87
CA ARG A 25 12.42 -0.35 10.90
C ARG A 25 11.76 -0.31 9.52
N LEU A 26 11.21 -1.43 9.05
CA LEU A 26 10.46 -1.49 7.79
C LEU A 26 9.28 -0.52 7.83
N TRP A 27 8.45 -0.54 8.88
CA TRP A 27 7.32 0.38 9.03
C TRP A 27 7.76 1.84 9.06
N ARG A 28 8.88 2.15 9.73
CA ARG A 28 9.46 3.49 9.68
C ARG A 28 9.84 3.88 8.26
N ASP A 29 10.49 3.00 7.50
CA ASP A 29 10.91 3.29 6.13
C ASP A 29 9.72 3.47 5.19
N VAL A 30 8.66 2.65 5.33
CA VAL A 30 7.40 2.80 4.58
C VAL A 30 6.75 4.14 4.92
N ASN A 31 6.64 4.49 6.20
CA ASN A 31 6.05 5.76 6.61
C ASN A 31 6.88 6.96 6.13
N LEU A 32 8.21 6.92 6.22
CA LEU A 32 9.07 8.01 5.76
C LEU A 32 9.01 8.21 4.24
N GLN A 33 9.08 7.11 3.48
CA GLN A 33 9.24 7.19 2.02
C GLN A 33 7.91 7.31 1.27
N VAL A 34 6.82 6.74 1.82
CA VAL A 34 5.51 6.75 1.18
C VAL A 34 4.55 7.62 1.98
N GLY A 35 4.32 7.31 3.25
CA GLY A 35 3.29 7.98 4.07
C GLY A 35 3.52 9.49 4.20
N MET A 36 4.71 9.90 4.63
CA MET A 36 5.08 11.31 4.80
C MET A 36 5.17 12.06 3.48
N ALA A 37 5.62 11.39 2.41
CA ALA A 37 5.69 12.01 1.09
C ALA A 37 4.28 12.37 0.58
N TRP A 38 3.35 11.41 0.63
CA TRP A 38 1.96 11.66 0.28
C TRP A 38 1.29 12.68 1.21
N ALA A 39 1.52 12.59 2.52
CA ALA A 39 0.99 13.59 3.46
C ALA A 39 1.51 15.01 3.17
N SER A 40 2.77 15.15 2.76
CA SER A 40 3.34 16.44 2.36
C SER A 40 2.65 17.00 1.12
N VAL A 41 2.45 16.18 0.10
CA VAL A 41 1.77 16.58 -1.15
C VAL A 41 0.33 17.01 -0.88
N LEU A 42 -0.44 16.20 -0.15
CA LEU A 42 -1.85 16.47 0.13
C LEU A 42 -2.05 17.73 0.98
N ARG A 43 -1.21 17.93 2.01
CA ARG A 43 -1.22 19.17 2.81
C ARG A 43 -0.78 20.38 2.00
N GLY A 44 0.10 20.20 1.02
CA GLY A 44 0.47 21.25 0.06
C GLY A 44 -0.73 21.70 -0.76
N LEU A 45 -1.46 20.74 -1.34
CA LEU A 45 -2.67 21.01 -2.14
C LEU A 45 -3.79 21.67 -1.33
N GLU A 46 -3.97 21.26 -0.07
CA GLU A 46 -4.89 21.92 0.86
C GLU A 46 -4.48 23.36 1.14
N ARG A 47 -3.20 23.60 1.47
CA ARG A 47 -2.69 24.93 1.81
C ARG A 47 -2.75 25.91 0.63
N GLU A 48 -2.53 25.41 -0.58
CA GLU A 48 -2.59 26.20 -1.82
C GLU A 48 -4.03 26.41 -2.33
N GLY A 49 -5.03 25.76 -1.70
CA GLY A 49 -6.44 25.92 -2.03
C GLY A 49 -6.93 25.07 -3.20
N TYR A 50 -6.11 24.14 -3.69
CA TYR A 50 -6.51 23.19 -4.75
C TYR A 50 -7.38 22.04 -4.21
N LEU A 51 -7.30 21.75 -2.90
CA LEU A 51 -8.09 20.71 -2.25
C LEU A 51 -8.86 21.31 -1.06
N ASN A 52 -10.16 21.05 -1.00
CA ASN A 52 -11.01 21.44 0.13
C ASN A 52 -11.43 20.17 0.88
N VAL A 53 -10.95 20.02 2.12
CA VAL A 53 -11.18 18.82 2.94
C VAL A 53 -12.64 18.71 3.41
N ASP A 54 -13.34 19.83 3.52
CA ASP A 54 -14.75 19.87 3.90
C ASP A 54 -15.69 19.52 2.73
N ASN A 55 -15.16 19.50 1.49
CA ASN A 55 -15.94 19.14 0.31
C ASN A 55 -15.82 17.64 -0.01
N ARG A 56 -16.91 16.91 0.20
CA ARG A 56 -17.02 15.48 -0.14
C ARG A 56 -16.66 15.12 -1.58
N ILE A 57 -16.98 15.98 -2.56
CA ILE A 57 -16.67 15.73 -3.98
C ILE A 57 -15.16 15.86 -4.23
N HIS A 58 -14.50 16.82 -3.56
CA HIS A 58 -13.04 16.93 -3.64
C HIS A 58 -12.37 15.69 -3.05
N ILE A 59 -12.83 15.22 -1.89
CA ILE A 59 -12.30 14.01 -1.25
C ILE A 59 -12.55 12.76 -2.11
N ALA A 60 -13.73 12.64 -2.73
CA ALA A 60 -14.04 11.54 -3.64
C ALA A 60 -13.14 11.56 -4.89
N ALA A 61 -12.98 12.72 -5.52
CA ALA A 61 -12.11 12.88 -6.68
C ALA A 61 -10.64 12.62 -6.32
N LEU A 62 -10.23 13.04 -5.13
CA LEU A 62 -8.90 12.78 -4.59
C LEU A 62 -8.66 11.27 -4.45
N HIS A 63 -9.55 10.54 -3.79
CA HIS A 63 -9.40 9.09 -3.59
C HIS A 63 -9.32 8.33 -4.92
N TRP A 64 -10.12 8.74 -5.90
CA TRP A 64 -10.09 8.13 -7.23
C TRP A 64 -8.70 8.18 -7.87
N VAL A 65 -7.98 9.30 -7.73
CA VAL A 65 -6.63 9.47 -8.29
C VAL A 65 -5.57 8.86 -7.37
N VAL A 66 -5.63 9.16 -6.08
CA VAL A 66 -4.59 8.88 -5.09
C VAL A 66 -4.52 7.40 -4.74
N LEU A 67 -5.65 6.69 -4.57
CA LEU A 67 -5.60 5.28 -4.16
C LEU A 67 -4.81 4.41 -5.16
N PRO A 68 -5.06 4.49 -6.49
CA PRO A 68 -4.24 3.76 -7.45
C PRO A 68 -2.76 4.20 -7.46
N ALA A 69 -2.49 5.50 -7.34
CA ALA A 69 -1.12 6.03 -7.33
C ALA A 69 -0.33 5.65 -6.07
N LEU A 70 -0.99 5.62 -4.92
CA LEU A 70 -0.45 5.18 -3.64
C LEU A 70 -0.14 3.69 -3.67
N ASN A 71 -1.06 2.87 -4.19
CA ASN A 71 -0.83 1.43 -4.37
C ASN A 71 0.37 1.15 -5.29
N ARG A 72 0.53 1.91 -6.38
CA ARG A 72 1.73 1.83 -7.23
C ARG A 72 2.99 2.20 -6.46
N SER A 73 2.96 3.26 -5.66
CA SER A 73 4.07 3.69 -4.82
C SER A 73 4.48 2.60 -3.81
N LEU A 74 3.50 1.93 -3.20
CA LEU A 74 3.72 0.81 -2.29
C LEU A 74 4.29 -0.41 -3.03
N ALA A 75 3.79 -0.74 -4.22
CA ALA A 75 4.33 -1.82 -5.05
C ALA A 75 5.81 -1.58 -5.41
N HIS A 76 6.17 -0.35 -5.81
CA HIS A 76 7.56 0.02 -6.03
C HIS A 76 8.41 -0.12 -4.76
N LYS A 77 7.87 0.27 -3.60
CA LYS A 77 8.56 0.12 -2.31
C LYS A 77 8.80 -1.36 -1.97
N VAL A 78 7.82 -2.23 -2.21
CA VAL A 78 7.97 -3.68 -2.03
C VAL A 78 9.07 -4.22 -2.94
N GLN A 79 9.08 -3.87 -4.23
CA GLN A 79 10.15 -4.28 -5.15
C GLN A 79 11.53 -3.79 -4.71
N ALA A 80 11.65 -2.50 -4.35
CA ALA A 80 12.90 -1.93 -3.87
C ALA A 80 13.37 -2.60 -2.58
N TRP A 81 12.45 -2.93 -1.67
CA TRP A 81 12.77 -3.65 -0.44
C TRP A 81 13.21 -5.08 -0.73
N ASN A 82 12.56 -5.82 -1.62
CA ASN A 82 12.95 -7.21 -1.86
C ASN A 82 14.35 -7.33 -2.50
N HIS A 83 14.80 -6.32 -3.23
CA HIS A 83 16.09 -6.31 -3.93
C HIS A 83 17.19 -5.47 -3.25
N HIS A 84 16.95 -4.87 -2.07
CA HIS A 84 18.00 -4.09 -1.42
C HIS A 84 19.06 -5.00 -0.77
N PRO A 85 20.37 -4.68 -0.89
CA PRO A 85 21.41 -5.49 -0.28
C PRO A 85 21.44 -5.30 1.25
N LEU A 86 21.53 -6.41 1.98
CA LEU A 86 21.70 -6.39 3.44
C LEU A 86 23.18 -6.54 3.79
N SER A 87 23.80 -5.47 4.32
CA SER A 87 25.20 -5.48 4.73
C SER A 87 25.53 -6.54 5.78
N SER A 88 24.59 -6.80 6.70
CA SER A 88 24.70 -7.86 7.72
C SER A 88 24.60 -9.29 7.18
N GLN A 89 24.32 -9.46 5.88
CA GLN A 89 24.08 -10.75 5.22
C GLN A 89 24.94 -10.90 3.96
N SER A 90 26.16 -10.35 4.00
CA SER A 90 27.13 -10.40 2.90
C SER A 90 26.58 -9.77 1.60
N ASN A 91 25.79 -8.68 1.73
CA ASN A 91 25.12 -7.98 0.64
C ASN A 91 24.09 -8.81 -0.15
N ARG A 92 23.66 -9.96 0.36
CA ARG A 92 22.52 -10.69 -0.19
C ARG A 92 21.24 -9.88 0.02
N THR A 93 20.34 -9.93 -0.97
CA THR A 93 19.04 -9.26 -0.87
C THR A 93 18.06 -10.11 -0.05
N PRO A 94 16.99 -9.52 0.51
CA PRO A 94 15.92 -10.31 1.14
C PRO A 94 15.38 -11.43 0.24
N LEU A 95 15.24 -11.15 -1.06
CA LEU A 95 14.84 -12.16 -2.05
C LEU A 95 15.88 -13.28 -2.19
N ASP A 96 17.17 -12.95 -2.29
CA ASP A 96 18.24 -13.97 -2.37
C ASP A 96 18.28 -14.85 -1.13
N LEU A 97 18.14 -14.24 0.05
CA LEU A 97 18.12 -14.97 1.32
C LEU A 97 16.96 -15.97 1.36
N PHE A 98 15.78 -15.54 0.96
CA PHE A 98 14.60 -16.39 0.87
C PHE A 98 14.80 -17.55 -0.10
N ILE A 99 15.23 -17.27 -1.33
CA ILE A 99 15.50 -18.30 -2.33
C ILE A 99 16.55 -19.28 -1.81
N SER A 100 17.63 -18.79 -1.19
CA SER A 100 18.70 -19.65 -0.66
C SER A 100 18.26 -20.54 0.51
N ASP A 101 17.45 -20.01 1.43
CA ASP A 101 16.88 -20.76 2.55
C ASP A 101 15.93 -21.85 2.06
N ARG A 102 15.10 -21.52 1.05
CA ARG A 102 14.16 -22.45 0.43
C ARG A 102 14.85 -23.51 -0.41
N VAL A 103 15.90 -23.19 -1.16
CA VAL A 103 16.70 -24.18 -1.89
C VAL A 103 17.39 -25.12 -0.92
N SER A 104 17.91 -24.61 0.19
CA SER A 104 18.52 -25.44 1.24
C SER A 104 17.50 -26.37 1.92
N ALA A 105 16.22 -25.99 1.93
CA ALA A 105 15.11 -26.83 2.41
C ALA A 105 14.54 -27.77 1.32
N ALA A 106 14.66 -27.41 0.04
CA ALA A 106 14.11 -28.15 -1.11
C ALA A 106 14.98 -29.33 -1.56
N ASP A 107 16.19 -29.49 -1.01
CA ASP A 107 16.92 -30.77 -1.08
C ASP A 107 16.13 -31.93 -0.41
N GLU A 108 15.04 -31.65 0.33
CA GLU A 108 14.12 -32.65 0.88
C GLU A 108 12.81 -32.87 0.09
N ASP A 109 12.36 -31.99 -0.82
CA ASP A 109 11.29 -32.28 -1.79
C ASP A 109 11.06 -31.09 -2.76
N LEU A 110 11.03 -31.39 -4.06
CA LEU A 110 10.91 -30.42 -5.15
C LEU A 110 9.48 -29.84 -5.27
N ASN A 111 9.30 -28.60 -4.84
CA ASN A 111 8.25 -27.73 -5.37
C ASN A 111 8.76 -26.29 -5.47
N PHE A 112 8.92 -25.81 -6.70
CA PHE A 112 9.33 -24.45 -7.03
C PHE A 112 8.18 -23.50 -6.68
N VAL A 113 8.29 -22.80 -5.56
CA VAL A 113 7.26 -21.86 -5.09
C VAL A 113 7.53 -20.47 -5.67
N ASP A 114 6.49 -19.87 -6.24
CA ASP A 114 6.48 -18.50 -6.78
C ASP A 114 6.96 -17.48 -5.73
N ALA A 115 7.82 -16.54 -6.15
CA ALA A 115 8.26 -15.42 -5.33
C ALA A 115 7.09 -14.55 -4.82
N ALA A 116 5.91 -14.66 -5.44
CA ALA A 116 4.66 -14.10 -4.96
C ALA A 116 4.20 -14.67 -3.59
N LEU A 117 4.70 -15.83 -3.15
CA LEU A 117 4.36 -16.42 -1.84
C LEU A 117 5.18 -15.86 -0.67
N PHE A 118 5.99 -14.82 -0.91
CA PHE A 118 6.85 -14.22 0.11
C PHE A 118 6.01 -13.50 1.19
N GLY A 119 6.02 -14.05 2.41
CA GLY A 119 5.39 -13.43 3.59
C GLY A 119 3.99 -13.95 3.93
N ILE A 120 3.50 -15.01 3.28
CA ILE A 120 2.26 -15.69 3.66
C ILE A 120 2.59 -16.69 4.78
N GLU A 121 2.12 -16.41 5.99
CA GLU A 121 2.12 -17.40 7.09
C GLU A 121 1.14 -18.53 6.74
N ASP A 122 1.49 -19.77 7.08
CA ASP A 122 0.77 -21.01 6.73
C ASP A 122 -0.77 -20.86 6.74
N ALA A 123 -1.42 -21.56 5.80
CA ALA A 123 -2.82 -21.47 5.36
C ALA A 123 -3.93 -21.43 6.44
N ASP A 124 -3.62 -21.59 7.72
CA ASP A 124 -4.55 -21.36 8.84
C ASP A 124 -4.70 -19.86 9.20
N THR A 125 -3.84 -18.99 8.67
CA THR A 125 -3.92 -17.52 8.84
C THR A 125 -3.99 -16.78 7.52
N ALA A 126 -4.40 -17.46 6.44
CA ALA A 126 -4.69 -16.83 5.17
C ALA A 126 -5.78 -15.78 5.40
N VAL A 127 -5.36 -14.53 5.63
CA VAL A 127 -6.13 -13.37 5.20
C VAL A 127 -6.24 -13.61 3.72
N GLU A 128 -7.43 -14.03 3.26
CA GLU A 128 -7.70 -14.07 1.84
C GLU A 128 -7.14 -12.77 1.28
N ASP A 129 -6.39 -12.88 0.18
CA ASP A 129 -5.92 -11.75 -0.61
C ASP A 129 -7.18 -11.11 -1.25
N SER A 130 -8.12 -10.69 -0.40
CA SER A 130 -9.08 -9.67 -0.71
C SER A 130 -8.19 -8.56 -1.22
N PRO A 131 -8.44 -8.03 -2.44
CA PRO A 131 -7.81 -6.77 -2.80
C PRO A 131 -7.99 -5.86 -1.59
N ASN A 132 -6.93 -5.17 -1.17
CA ASN A 132 -6.96 -4.21 -0.07
C ASN A 132 -8.01 -3.14 -0.39
N HIS A 133 -9.28 -3.52 -0.26
CA HIS A 133 -10.48 -2.80 -0.60
C HIS A 133 -10.81 -2.09 0.68
N VAL A 134 -10.04 -1.03 0.90
CA VAL A 134 -10.34 -0.08 1.93
C VAL A 134 -11.60 0.63 1.45
N GLU A 135 -12.77 0.19 1.92
CA GLU A 135 -14.00 0.94 1.76
C GLU A 135 -13.88 2.22 2.56
N VAL A 136 -13.43 3.27 1.87
CA VAL A 136 -13.51 4.62 2.43
C VAL A 136 -14.92 5.11 2.18
N CYS A 137 -15.73 5.21 3.22
CA CYS A 137 -17.06 5.79 3.15
C CYS A 137 -16.96 7.27 2.75
N LEU A 138 -16.97 7.52 1.45
CA LEU A 138 -17.25 8.83 0.90
C LEU A 138 -18.73 9.08 1.17
N ASN A 139 -19.07 10.13 1.91
CA ASN A 139 -20.46 10.53 2.16
C ASN A 139 -21.13 11.08 0.87
N VAL A 140 -21.10 10.29 -0.19
CA VAL A 140 -21.48 10.57 -1.57
C VAL A 140 -22.52 9.52 -1.96
N SER A 141 -23.58 9.94 -2.66
CA SER A 141 -24.61 9.03 -3.17
C SER A 141 -24.02 8.10 -4.23
N ALA A 142 -24.57 6.89 -4.37
CA ALA A 142 -24.15 5.95 -5.41
C ALA A 142 -24.25 6.55 -6.84
N GLU A 143 -25.23 7.43 -7.07
CA GLU A 143 -25.39 8.14 -8.35
C GLU A 143 -24.27 9.15 -8.60
N GLU A 144 -23.89 9.90 -7.57
CA GLU A 144 -22.80 10.88 -7.63
C GLU A 144 -21.46 10.17 -7.82
N GLU A 145 -21.24 9.04 -7.16
CA GLU A 145 -20.05 8.22 -7.33
C GLU A 145 -19.95 7.64 -8.75
N ALA A 146 -21.06 7.12 -9.29
CA ALA A 146 -21.10 6.63 -10.68
C ALA A 146 -20.83 7.75 -11.69
N LEU A 147 -21.40 8.94 -11.47
CA LEU A 147 -21.17 10.12 -12.30
C LEU A 147 -19.70 10.56 -12.21
N LEU A 148 -19.14 10.65 -11.01
CA LEU A 148 -17.75 11.00 -10.77
C LEU A 148 -16.81 10.02 -11.49
N ASN A 149 -17.02 8.72 -11.31
CA ASN A 149 -16.24 7.67 -11.96
C ASN A 149 -16.26 7.81 -13.48
N ARG A 150 -17.44 8.05 -14.07
CA ARG A 150 -17.59 8.25 -15.52
C ARG A 150 -16.81 9.48 -16.00
N VAL A 151 -17.02 10.62 -15.34
CA VAL A 151 -16.42 11.90 -15.74
C VAL A 151 -14.90 11.87 -15.60
N LEU A 152 -14.38 11.33 -14.50
CA LEU A 152 -12.93 11.22 -14.27
C LEU A 152 -12.27 10.23 -15.25
N MET A 153 -12.92 9.10 -15.54
CA MET A 153 -12.42 8.18 -16.57
C MET A 153 -12.34 8.85 -17.94
N GLU A 154 -13.35 9.65 -18.32
CA GLU A 154 -13.40 10.33 -19.62
C GLU A 154 -12.32 11.41 -19.76
N HIS A 155 -12.06 12.20 -18.71
CA HIS A 155 -11.20 13.40 -18.80
C HIS A 155 -9.74 13.17 -18.38
N ILE A 156 -9.48 12.16 -17.55
CA ILE A 156 -8.16 11.89 -16.97
C ILE A 156 -7.67 10.50 -17.33
N GLY A 157 -8.56 9.51 -17.38
CA GLY A 157 -8.20 8.11 -17.63
C GLY A 157 -7.28 7.56 -16.54
N ARG A 158 -6.53 6.50 -16.86
CA ARG A 158 -5.54 5.88 -15.95
C ARG A 158 -4.08 6.07 -16.39
N ASP A 159 -3.85 6.82 -17.46
CA ASP A 159 -2.52 7.02 -18.04
C ASP A 159 -1.57 7.81 -17.12
N TYR A 160 -2.14 8.65 -16.25
CA TYR A 160 -1.38 9.38 -15.24
C TYR A 160 -0.58 8.45 -14.32
N LEU A 161 -1.00 7.19 -14.18
CA LEU A 161 -0.26 6.20 -13.41
C LEU A 161 1.06 5.81 -14.04
N ASN A 162 1.35 6.15 -15.29
CA ASN A 162 2.62 5.86 -15.95
C ASN A 162 3.46 7.11 -16.19
N ASP A 163 2.98 8.28 -15.82
CA ASP A 163 3.67 9.55 -16.03
C ASP A 163 4.88 9.68 -15.09
N SER A 164 6.09 9.65 -15.67
CA SER A 164 7.33 9.85 -14.90
C SER A 164 7.57 11.31 -14.51
N SER A 165 6.91 12.26 -15.17
CA SER A 165 7.03 13.69 -14.85
C SER A 165 6.21 14.09 -13.63
N ASP A 166 5.19 13.30 -13.27
CA ASP A 166 4.29 13.55 -12.14
C ASP A 166 4.18 12.32 -11.23
N PRO A 167 5.24 11.99 -10.45
CA PRO A 167 5.30 10.76 -9.66
C PRO A 167 4.26 10.68 -8.54
N PHE A 168 3.73 11.82 -8.10
CA PHE A 168 2.67 11.91 -7.08
C PHE A 168 1.30 12.24 -7.67
N ALA A 169 1.17 12.22 -9.00
CA ALA A 169 -0.07 12.52 -9.70
C ALA A 169 -0.67 13.89 -9.32
N VAL A 170 0.14 14.88 -8.94
CA VAL A 170 -0.29 16.21 -8.48
C VAL A 170 -1.14 16.91 -9.51
N ASN A 171 -0.69 16.93 -10.77
CA ASN A 171 -1.43 17.57 -11.86
C ASN A 171 -2.76 16.84 -12.10
N SER A 172 -2.74 15.51 -11.95
CA SER A 172 -3.94 14.68 -12.12
C SER A 172 -4.94 14.89 -10.99
N ILE A 173 -4.48 15.07 -9.75
CA ILE A 173 -5.32 15.42 -8.60
C ILE A 173 -5.99 16.77 -8.82
N ILE A 174 -5.22 17.80 -9.19
CA ILE A 174 -5.76 19.15 -9.45
C ILE A 174 -6.80 19.10 -10.56
N ARG A 175 -6.50 18.40 -11.65
CA ARG A 175 -7.45 18.21 -12.76
C ARG A 175 -8.69 17.44 -12.32
N ALA A 176 -8.56 16.39 -11.52
CA ALA A 176 -9.69 15.60 -11.02
C ALA A 176 -10.63 16.44 -10.18
N VAL A 177 -10.08 17.23 -9.25
CA VAL A 177 -10.88 18.14 -8.41
C VAL A 177 -11.56 19.21 -9.25
N THR A 178 -10.84 19.80 -10.21
CA THR A 178 -11.40 20.84 -11.09
C THR A 178 -12.53 20.31 -11.96
N VAL A 179 -12.36 19.11 -12.52
CA VAL A 179 -13.40 18.47 -13.34
C VAL A 179 -14.58 18.06 -12.46
N ALA A 180 -14.33 17.43 -11.31
CA ALA A 180 -15.41 16.99 -10.42
C ALA A 180 -16.29 18.15 -9.94
N THR A 181 -15.70 19.29 -9.61
CA THR A 181 -16.43 20.50 -9.21
C THR A 181 -17.21 21.16 -10.35
N ALA A 182 -16.74 21.03 -11.60
CA ALA A 182 -17.43 21.59 -12.75
C ALA A 182 -18.69 20.79 -13.14
N PHE A 183 -18.66 19.46 -12.95
CA PHE A 183 -19.73 18.57 -13.42
C PHE A 183 -20.70 18.10 -12.34
N ILE A 184 -20.34 18.20 -11.05
CA ILE A 184 -21.20 17.80 -9.93
C ILE A 184 -21.53 19.05 -9.10
N PRO A 185 -22.76 19.61 -9.23
CA PRO A 185 -23.18 20.76 -8.44
C PRO A 185 -23.38 20.38 -6.97
N TYR A 186 -23.14 21.35 -6.09
CA TYR A 186 -23.28 21.27 -4.63
C TYR A 186 -24.71 21.04 -4.15
#